data_AF-A0A966ULB1-F1
#
_entry.id   AF-A0A966ULB1-F1
#
_cell.length_a   1.000
_cell.length_b   1.000
_cell.length_c   1.000
_cell.angle_alpha   90.00
_cell.angle_beta   90.00
_cell.angle_gamma   90.00
#
_symmetry.space_group_name_H-M   'P 1'
#
loop_
_entity.id
_entity.type
_entity.pdbx_description
1 polymer ?
#
loop_
_entity_poly.entity_id
_entity_poly.type
_entity_poly.pdbx_seq_one_letter_code
_entity_poly.pdbx_strand_id
1 'polypeptide(L)'
;MKPTPLLALLLAAVASAAPEPKFRAQEIDKIEIGYGLAIADVDGDGKPDIILADKTTVQWYQNPTWKKHVIAENLTKEDNVCVAARDLDGDGKA
;
A
#
# COMPACT_ATOMS: atom_id res chain seq x y z
N MET A 1 27.10 -62.38 -0.85
CA MET A 1 26.78 -60.98 -0.51
C MET A 1 25.62 -60.52 -1.40
N LYS A 2 24.47 -60.17 -0.80
CA LYS A 2 23.33 -59.55 -1.52
C LYS A 2 23.55 -58.03 -1.62
N PRO A 3 22.88 -57.35 -2.56
CA PRO A 3 22.10 -56.21 -2.09
C PRO A 3 20.62 -56.30 -2.47
N THR A 4 19.84 -56.00 -1.46
CA THR A 4 18.38 -55.86 -1.31
C THR A 4 17.83 -54.71 -2.18
N PRO A 5 16.57 -54.78 -2.67
CA PRO A 5 15.96 -53.66 -3.39
C PRO A 5 15.58 -52.57 -2.39
N LEU A 6 16.02 -51.32 -2.60
CA LEU A 6 15.59 -50.20 -1.78
C LEU A 6 14.49 -49.42 -2.51
N LEU A 7 13.28 -49.74 -2.08
CA LEU A 7 12.02 -49.04 -2.21
C LEU A 7 12.19 -47.51 -2.38
N ALA A 8 11.85 -47.00 -3.57
CA ALA A 8 11.71 -45.57 -3.80
C ALA A 8 10.45 -45.07 -3.08
N LEU A 9 10.66 -44.46 -1.91
CA LEU A 9 9.59 -43.82 -1.14
C LEU A 9 9.21 -42.51 -1.85
N LEU A 10 8.07 -42.50 -2.56
CA LEU A 10 7.46 -41.26 -3.05
C LEU A 10 6.99 -40.43 -1.84
N LEU A 11 7.73 -39.36 -1.54
CA LEU A 11 7.28 -38.33 -0.61
C LEU A 11 6.37 -37.37 -1.40
N ALA A 12 5.07 -37.67 -1.47
CA ALA A 12 4.10 -36.71 -1.98
C ALA A 12 3.89 -35.63 -0.91
N ALA A 13 4.58 -34.49 -1.04
CA ALA A 13 4.31 -33.32 -0.23
C ALA A 13 2.93 -32.78 -0.63
N VAL A 14 1.94 -32.90 0.26
CA VAL A 14 0.63 -32.29 0.08
C VAL A 14 0.78 -30.82 0.44
N ALA A 15 0.89 -29.95 -0.58
CA ALA A 15 0.84 -28.51 -0.35
C ALA A 15 -0.58 -28.16 0.10
N SER A 16 -0.75 -27.80 1.37
CA SER A 16 -2.01 -27.22 1.85
C SER A 16 -2.15 -25.81 1.26
N ALA A 17 -3.29 -25.52 0.64
CA ALA A 17 -3.60 -24.17 0.19
C ALA A 17 -3.58 -23.20 1.39
N ALA A 18 -3.05 -21.99 1.18
CA ALA A 18 -3.12 -20.93 2.18
C ALA A 18 -4.59 -20.58 2.44
N PRO A 19 -4.97 -20.29 3.70
CA PRO A 19 -6.33 -19.82 3.98
C PRO A 19 -6.61 -18.52 3.23
N GLU A 20 -7.84 -18.36 2.76
CA GLU A 20 -8.25 -17.12 2.09
C GLU A 20 -8.12 -15.92 3.06
N PRO A 21 -7.60 -14.77 2.58
CA PRO A 21 -7.51 -13.58 3.40
C PRO A 21 -8.91 -13.07 3.77
N LYS A 22 -9.08 -12.65 5.02
CA LYS A 22 -10.30 -11.97 5.49
C LYS A 22 -10.06 -10.46 5.45
N PHE A 23 -10.98 -9.75 4.81
CA PHE A 23 -10.92 -8.29 4.70
C PHE A 23 -11.96 -7.64 5.62
N ARG A 24 -11.60 -6.50 6.20
CA ARG A 24 -12.50 -5.60 6.92
C ARG A 24 -12.38 -4.22 6.29
N ALA A 25 -13.50 -3.65 5.87
CA ALA A 25 -13.52 -2.26 5.42
C ALA A 25 -13.21 -1.30 6.57
N GLN A 26 -12.45 -0.26 6.28
CA GLN A 26 -12.21 0.87 7.17
C GLN A 26 -12.39 2.15 6.37
N GLU A 27 -13.35 2.97 6.77
CA GLU A 27 -13.52 4.31 6.22
C GLU A 27 -12.42 5.21 6.81
N ILE A 28 -11.66 5.87 5.93
CA ILE A 28 -10.56 6.76 6.32
C ILE A 28 -11.01 8.22 6.31
N ASP A 29 -11.71 8.65 5.26
CA ASP A 29 -12.19 10.02 5.11
C ASP A 29 -13.39 10.07 4.16
N LYS A 30 -14.10 11.20 4.17
CA LYS A 30 -15.11 11.55 3.16
C LYS A 30 -14.49 12.57 2.20
N ILE A 31 -14.45 12.22 0.92
CA ILE A 31 -13.76 12.95 -0.15
C ILE A 31 -14.76 13.44 -1.20
N GLU A 32 -14.37 14.39 -2.05
CA GLU A 32 -15.26 14.92 -3.11
C GLU A 32 -15.19 14.10 -4.42
N ILE A 33 -13.99 13.80 -4.90
CA ILE A 33 -13.73 13.07 -6.15
C ILE A 33 -12.79 11.90 -5.90
N GLY A 34 -11.57 12.18 -5.42
CA GLY A 34 -10.51 11.20 -5.20
C GLY A 34 -10.08 10.39 -6.43
N TYR A 35 -9.25 10.97 -7.30
CA TYR A 35 -8.83 10.30 -8.55
C TYR A 35 -7.44 9.67 -8.44
N GLY A 36 -6.43 10.48 -8.13
CA GLY A 36 -5.04 10.03 -8.04
C GLY A 36 -4.71 9.47 -6.66
N LEU A 37 -4.13 8.28 -6.59
CA LEU A 37 -3.68 7.63 -5.36
C LEU A 37 -2.22 7.19 -5.47
N ALA A 38 -1.48 7.35 -4.37
CA ALA A 38 -0.15 6.77 -4.19
C ALA A 38 0.02 6.28 -2.75
N ILE A 39 0.97 5.35 -2.56
CA ILE A 39 1.38 4.85 -1.26
C ILE A 39 2.87 5.13 -1.10
N ALA A 40 3.24 5.77 0.00
CA ALA A 40 4.65 6.00 0.35
C ALA A 40 4.80 6.30 1.84
N ASP A 41 6.03 6.28 2.34
CA ASP A 41 6.38 6.72 3.70
C ASP A 41 6.63 8.23 3.67
N VAL A 42 5.62 9.02 4.06
CA VAL A 42 5.64 10.48 3.88
C VAL A 42 6.37 11.17 5.03
N ASP A 43 6.34 10.60 6.24
CA ASP A 43 6.96 11.19 7.42
C ASP A 43 8.28 10.51 7.86
N GLY A 44 8.67 9.42 7.20
CA GLY A 44 9.92 8.70 7.45
C GLY A 44 9.83 7.74 8.65
N ASP A 45 8.62 7.36 9.08
CA ASP A 45 8.41 6.47 10.22
C ASP A 45 8.46 4.96 9.84
N GLY A 46 8.65 4.66 8.56
CA GLY A 46 8.72 3.31 8.01
C GLY A 46 7.35 2.68 7.76
N LYS A 47 6.24 3.41 7.92
CA LYS A 47 4.88 2.93 7.62
C LYS A 47 4.39 3.47 6.29
N PRO A 48 3.64 2.68 5.52
CA PRO A 48 3.01 3.17 4.31
C PRO A 48 1.81 4.05 4.65
N ASP A 49 1.85 5.28 4.14
CA ASP A 49 0.76 6.25 4.15
C ASP A 49 -0.01 6.26 2.82
N ILE A 50 -1.15 6.94 2.80
CA ILE A 50 -1.97 7.13 1.60
C ILE A 50 -1.87 8.58 1.15
N ILE A 51 -1.47 8.83 -0.10
CA ILE A 51 -1.54 10.13 -0.75
C ILE A 51 -2.71 10.13 -1.73
N LEU A 52 -3.54 11.17 -1.69
CA LEU A 52 -4.74 11.32 -2.49
C LEU A 52 -4.79 12.70 -3.16
N ALA A 53 -5.02 12.72 -4.47
CA ALA A 53 -5.50 13.87 -5.20
C ALA A 53 -7.04 13.87 -5.18
N ASP A 54 -7.60 14.82 -4.43
CA ASP A 54 -9.02 15.13 -4.43
C ASP A 54 -9.31 16.32 -5.35
N LYS A 55 -10.56 16.80 -5.36
CA LYS A 55 -11.01 17.87 -6.25
C LYS A 55 -10.17 19.13 -6.18
N THR A 56 -9.98 19.69 -4.99
CA THR A 56 -9.24 20.95 -4.80
C THR A 56 -7.97 20.78 -3.97
N THR A 57 -7.74 19.60 -3.41
CA THR A 57 -6.61 19.34 -2.50
C THR A 57 -5.78 18.15 -2.95
N VAL A 58 -4.50 18.19 -2.61
CA VAL A 58 -3.64 17.01 -2.53
C VAL A 58 -3.32 16.83 -1.06
N GLN A 59 -3.64 15.65 -0.51
CA GLN A 59 -3.48 15.35 0.92
C GLN A 59 -2.85 13.97 1.11
N TRP A 60 -2.30 13.74 2.30
CA TRP A 60 -1.93 12.41 2.76
C TRP A 60 -2.58 12.04 4.09
N TYR A 61 -2.70 10.73 4.34
CA TYR A 61 -3.31 10.15 5.54
C TYR A 61 -2.30 9.30 6.28
N GLN A 62 -1.95 9.72 7.48
CA GLN A 62 -0.85 9.17 8.28
C GLN A 62 -1.22 7.86 8.98
N ASN A 63 -0.54 6.78 8.64
CA ASN A 63 -0.69 5.49 9.32
C ASN A 63 -0.16 5.57 10.76
N PRO A 64 -0.82 4.95 11.78
CA PRO A 64 -2.06 4.17 11.75
C PRO A 64 -3.32 4.97 12.09
N THR A 65 -3.16 6.25 12.42
CA THR A 65 -4.29 7.08 12.89
C THR A 65 -5.17 7.56 11.76
N TRP A 66 -4.66 7.50 10.53
CA TRP A 66 -5.21 8.07 9.32
C TRP A 66 -5.46 9.57 9.43
N LYS A 67 -4.64 10.26 10.23
CA LYS A 67 -4.69 11.71 10.35
C LYS A 67 -4.43 12.34 8.98
N LYS A 68 -5.37 13.15 8.51
CA LYS A 68 -5.28 13.89 7.26
C LYS A 68 -4.31 15.08 7.40
N HIS A 69 -3.47 15.26 6.39
CA HIS A 69 -2.57 16.40 6.23
C HIS A 69 -2.69 16.92 4.79
N VAL A 70 -2.99 18.21 4.63
CA VAL A 70 -3.08 18.84 3.30
C VAL A 70 -1.68 19.26 2.87
N ILE A 71 -1.26 18.80 1.69
CA ILE A 71 0.04 19.13 1.08
C ILE A 71 -0.11 20.42 0.27
N ALA A 72 -1.17 20.50 -0.54
CA ALA A 72 -1.46 21.62 -1.39
C ALA A 72 -2.97 21.75 -1.64
N GLU A 73 -3.40 22.96 -1.96
CA GLU A 73 -4.79 23.28 -2.26
C GLU A 73 -4.87 24.29 -3.41
N ASN A 74 -5.98 24.21 -4.17
CA ASN A 74 -6.34 25.16 -5.22
C ASN A 74 -5.23 25.39 -6.27
N LEU A 75 -4.47 24.33 -6.61
CA LEU A 75 -3.37 24.40 -7.58
C LEU A 75 -3.86 24.68 -9.01
N THR A 76 -5.08 24.26 -9.33
CA THR A 76 -5.69 24.36 -10.65
C THR A 76 -7.13 24.84 -10.53
N LYS A 77 -7.69 25.35 -11.64
CA LYS A 77 -9.12 25.66 -11.73
C LYS A 77 -9.98 24.40 -11.82
N GLU A 78 -9.46 23.41 -12.55
CA GLU A 78 -10.05 22.08 -12.70
C GLU A 78 -9.50 21.10 -11.64
N ASP A 79 -9.98 19.86 -11.65
CA ASP A 79 -9.60 18.83 -10.68
C ASP A 79 -8.19 18.24 -10.89
N ASN A 80 -7.64 17.66 -9.82
CA ASN A 80 -6.36 16.96 -9.85
C ASN A 80 -6.55 15.52 -10.35
N VAL A 81 -5.67 15.05 -11.23
CA VAL A 81 -5.80 13.70 -11.84
C VAL A 81 -4.78 12.70 -11.29
N CYS A 82 -3.48 12.97 -11.38
CA CYS A 82 -2.45 11.99 -11.03
C CYS A 82 -1.50 12.51 -9.95
N VAL A 83 -1.03 11.61 -9.09
CA VAL A 83 0.01 11.85 -8.10
C VAL A 83 1.04 10.73 -8.14
N ALA A 84 2.30 11.06 -7.85
CA ALA A 84 3.37 10.11 -7.61
C ALA A 84 4.19 10.64 -6.42
N ALA A 85 4.56 9.74 -5.51
CA ALA A 85 5.36 10.04 -4.32
C ALA A 85 6.70 9.32 -4.42
N ARG A 86 7.78 10.00 -4.04
CA ARG A 86 9.15 9.50 -4.12
C ARG A 86 10.07 10.40 -3.31
N ASP A 87 10.97 9.78 -2.56
CA ASP A 87 12.12 10.46 -1.96
C ASP A 87 13.06 10.98 -3.06
N LEU A 88 13.03 12.30 -3.28
CA LEU A 88 13.81 12.97 -4.32
C LEU A 88 15.13 13.55 -3.81
N ASP A 89 15.24 13.82 -2.51
CA ASP A 89 16.40 14.47 -1.91
C ASP A 89 17.26 13.51 -1.06
N GLY A 90 16.79 12.30 -0.83
CA GLY A 90 17.48 11.23 -0.12
C GLY A 90 17.39 11.36 1.41
N ASP A 91 16.41 12.11 1.93
CA ASP A 91 16.23 12.30 3.37
C ASP A 91 15.44 11.16 4.06
N GLY A 92 14.96 10.19 3.28
CA GLY A 92 14.18 9.05 3.75
C GLY A 92 12.68 9.30 3.81
N LYS A 93 12.18 10.46 3.33
CA LYS A 93 10.75 10.77 3.20
C LYS A 93 10.36 10.91 1.74
N ALA A 94 9.16 10.44 1.40
CA ALA A 94 8.66 10.40 0.03
C ALA A 94 7.89 11.64 -0.45
#